data_AF-K1TAM0-F1
#
_entry.id   AF-K1TAM0-F1
#
_cell.length_a   1.000
_cell.length_b   1.000
_cell.length_c   1.000
_cell.angle_alpha   90.00
_cell.angle_beta   90.00
_cell.angle_gamma   90.00
#
_symmetry.space_group_name_H-M   'P 1'
#
loop_
_entity.id
_entity.type
_entity.pdbx_description
1 polymer ?
#
loop_
_entity_poly.entity_id
_entity_poly.type
_entity_poly.pdbx_seq_one_letter_code
_entity_poly.pdbx_strand_id
1 'polypeptide(L)'
;MKISRKTTLLAGFLLGLILPLAAQVRTTREEYIDRYKSIAIAQMERYGIPASITLAQGILESDCGNSLLSMRSNNHFGIKCKRDWTGEKVYHDD
;
A
#
# COMPACT_ATOMS: atom_id res chain seq x y z
N MET A 1 -12.89 -10.97 -50.42
CA MET A 1 -12.10 -11.21 -49.19
C MET A 1 -13.05 -11.79 -48.14
N LYS A 2 -12.98 -13.10 -47.84
CA LYS A 2 -13.88 -13.75 -46.86
C LYS A 2 -13.19 -13.78 -45.49
N ILE A 3 -13.58 -12.88 -44.60
CA ILE A 3 -13.06 -12.85 -43.23
C ILE A 3 -13.64 -14.07 -42.50
N SER A 4 -12.77 -14.98 -42.07
CA SER A 4 -13.15 -16.22 -41.38
C SER A 4 -13.53 -15.92 -39.93
N ARG A 5 -14.55 -16.62 -39.41
CA ARG A 5 -14.95 -16.55 -37.99
C ARG A 5 -13.77 -16.77 -37.04
N LYS A 6 -12.80 -17.60 -37.44
CA LYS A 6 -11.56 -17.86 -36.70
C LYS A 6 -10.68 -16.60 -36.62
N THR A 7 -10.63 -15.80 -37.69
CA THR A 7 -9.85 -14.55 -37.76
C THR A 7 -10.47 -13.47 -36.86
N THR A 8 -11.80 -13.38 -36.78
CA THR A 8 -12.48 -12.50 -35.81
C THR A 8 -12.28 -12.93 -34.35
N LEU A 9 -12.26 -14.24 -34.06
CA LEU A 9 -12.00 -14.74 -32.70
C LEU A 9 -10.54 -14.50 -32.27
N LEU A 10 -9.58 -14.73 -33.16
CA LEU A 10 -8.15 -14.46 -32.93
C LEU A 10 -7.88 -12.96 -32.72
N ALA A 11 -8.50 -12.09 -33.52
CA ALA A 11 -8.37 -10.64 -33.36
C ALA A 11 -8.96 -10.13 -32.05
N GLY A 12 -10.11 -10.68 -31.61
CA GLY A 12 -10.71 -10.34 -30.30
C GLY A 12 -9.87 -10.79 -29.11
N PHE A 13 -9.24 -11.96 -29.20
CA PHE A 13 -8.32 -12.46 -28.16
C PHE A 13 -7.02 -11.63 -28.10
N LEU A 14 -6.50 -11.21 -29.25
CA LEU A 14 -5.32 -10.33 -29.34
C LEU A 14 -5.61 -8.91 -28.84
N LEU A 15 -6.84 -8.40 -29.03
CA LEU A 15 -7.27 -7.09 -28.53
C LEU A 15 -7.50 -7.09 -27.01
N GLY A 16 -7.91 -8.23 -26.43
CA GLY A 16 -8.09 -8.40 -24.97
C GLY A 16 -6.79 -8.45 -24.17
N LEU A 17 -5.65 -8.74 -24.80
CA LEU A 17 -4.32 -8.74 -24.18
C LEU A 17 -3.72 -7.33 -23.98
N ILE A 18 -4.38 -6.29 -24.50
CA ILE A 18 -3.92 -4.88 -24.44
C ILE A 18 -4.71 -4.10 -23.37
N LEU A 19 -5.58 -4.75 -22.59
CA LEU A 19 -6.11 -4.11 -21.38
C LEU A 19 -4.90 -3.76 -20.50
N PRO A 20 -4.72 -2.48 -20.13
CA PRO A 20 -3.57 -2.10 -19.33
C PRO A 20 -3.64 -2.90 -18.05
N LEU A 21 -2.60 -3.71 -17.82
CA LEU A 21 -2.25 -4.24 -16.52
C LEU A 21 -2.40 -3.06 -15.55
N ALA A 22 -3.48 -3.04 -14.78
CA ALA A 22 -3.84 -1.88 -13.97
C ALA A 22 -2.62 -1.58 -13.09
N ALA A 23 -1.90 -0.51 -13.43
CA ALA A 23 -0.79 -0.07 -12.62
C ALA A 23 -1.38 0.16 -11.23
N GLN A 24 -0.94 -0.61 -10.24
CA GLN A 24 -1.44 -0.46 -8.87
C GLN A 24 -1.29 1.02 -8.50
N VAL A 25 -2.40 1.69 -8.22
CA VAL A 25 -2.38 3.07 -7.75
C VAL A 25 -1.70 3.04 -6.39
N ARG A 26 -0.46 3.53 -6.36
CA ARG A 26 0.37 3.61 -5.16
C ARG A 26 0.15 4.95 -4.50
N THR A 27 0.03 4.93 -3.18
CA THR A 27 -0.01 6.15 -2.36
C THR A 27 1.32 6.88 -2.53
N THR A 28 1.26 8.13 -2.93
CA THR A 28 2.41 9.03 -3.03
C THR A 28 2.89 9.46 -1.64
N ARG A 29 4.09 10.02 -1.58
CA ARG A 29 4.63 10.55 -0.31
C ARG A 29 3.77 11.71 0.21
N GLU A 30 3.33 12.57 -0.68
CA GLU A 30 2.51 13.75 -0.38
C GLU A 30 1.14 13.32 0.18
N GLU A 31 0.49 12.32 -0.44
CA GLU A 31 -0.77 11.76 0.07
C GLU A 31 -0.61 11.08 1.42
N TYR A 32 0.51 10.37 1.64
CA TYR A 32 0.81 9.76 2.94
C TYR A 32 0.99 10.83 4.03
N ILE A 33 1.76 11.88 3.74
CA ILE A 33 1.96 13.01 4.66
C ILE A 33 0.62 13.67 4.95
N ASP A 34 -0.18 13.96 3.92
CA ASP A 34 -1.47 14.63 4.10
C ASP A 34 -2.42 13.83 4.99
N ARG A 35 -2.45 12.50 4.80
CA ARG A 35 -3.25 11.57 5.61
C ARG A 35 -2.82 11.50 7.07
N TYR A 36 -1.50 11.47 7.35
CA TYR A 36 -1.00 11.16 8.70
C TYR A 36 -0.45 12.36 9.47
N LYS A 37 -0.27 13.54 8.85
CA LYS A 37 0.33 14.73 9.49
C LYS A 37 -0.37 15.14 10.79
N SER A 38 -1.70 15.12 10.82
CA SER A 38 -2.46 15.54 12.00
C SER A 38 -2.22 14.61 13.19
N ILE A 39 -2.12 13.30 12.94
CA ILE A 39 -1.81 12.31 13.98
C ILE A 39 -0.36 12.48 14.44
N ALA A 40 0.58 12.66 13.52
CA ALA A 40 1.99 12.87 13.87
C ALA A 40 2.20 14.14 14.72
N ILE A 41 1.50 15.23 14.42
CA ILE A 41 1.53 16.47 15.22
C ILE A 41 0.94 16.23 16.61
N ALA A 42 -0.22 15.58 16.73
CA ALA A 42 -0.81 15.27 18.03
C ALA A 42 0.11 14.36 18.89
N GLN A 43 0.80 13.40 18.27
CA GLN A 43 1.79 12.56 18.95
C GLN A 43 3.04 13.36 19.36
N MET A 44 3.48 14.30 18.52
CA MET A 44 4.57 15.22 18.85
C MET A 44 4.24 16.06 20.08
N GLU A 45 3.05 16.65 20.15
CA GLU A 45 2.61 17.43 21.32
C GLU A 45 2.54 16.57 22.59
N ARG A 46 2.09 15.31 22.46
CA ARG A 46 1.92 14.40 23.59
C ARG A 46 3.21 13.80 24.12
N TYR A 47 4.15 13.44 23.24
CA TYR A 47 5.34 12.65 23.59
C TYR A 47 6.67 13.33 23.26
N GLY A 48 6.67 14.50 22.63
CA GLY A 48 7.86 15.29 22.35
C GLY A 48 8.72 14.81 21.18
N ILE A 49 8.27 13.81 20.41
CA ILE A 49 8.98 13.35 19.20
C ILE A 49 8.54 14.22 18.03
N PRO A 50 9.45 14.90 17.30
CA PRO A 50 9.06 15.75 16.18
C PRO A 50 8.22 15.00 15.14
N ALA A 51 7.10 15.60 14.72
CA ALA A 51 6.17 14.97 13.77
C ALA A 51 6.86 14.56 12.46
N SER A 52 7.88 15.32 12.04
CA SER A 52 8.71 15.01 10.87
C SER A 52 9.46 13.69 11.00
N ILE A 53 9.93 13.34 12.20
CA ILE A 53 10.65 12.08 12.47
C ILE A 53 9.67 10.91 12.40
N THR A 54 8.51 11.03 13.04
CA THR A 54 7.45 9.99 12.98
C THR A 54 6.98 9.76 11.54
N LEU A 55 6.73 10.84 10.78
CA LEU A 55 6.33 10.73 9.38
C LEU A 55 7.44 10.15 8.50
N ALA A 56 8.68 10.59 8.68
CA ALA A 56 9.81 10.07 7.92
C ALA A 56 10.00 8.56 8.13
N GLN A 57 9.93 8.09 9.39
CA GLN A 57 9.97 6.65 9.67
C GLN A 57 8.77 5.92 9.08
N GLY A 58 7.55 6.46 9.25
CA GLY A 58 6.36 5.85 8.67
C GLY A 58 6.46 5.72 7.15
N ILE A 59 6.95 6.74 6.45
CA ILE A 59 7.17 6.73 5.00
C ILE A 59 8.17 5.64 4.59
N LEU A 60 9.31 5.56 5.28
CA LEU A 60 10.39 4.64 4.96
C LEU A 60 9.98 3.18 5.21
N GLU A 61 9.49 2.89 6.41
CA GLU A 61 9.18 1.53 6.87
C GLU A 61 7.94 0.93 6.18
N SER A 62 7.00 1.78 5.76
CA SER A 62 5.75 1.31 5.13
C SER A 62 5.68 1.52 3.63
N ASP A 63 6.74 2.04 2.99
CA ASP A 63 6.72 2.41 1.58
C ASP A 63 5.56 3.38 1.25
N CYS A 64 5.47 4.48 2.00
CA CYS A 64 4.31 5.40 1.97
C CYS A 64 2.96 4.67 2.17
N GLY A 65 2.92 3.65 3.03
CA GLY A 65 1.74 2.83 3.32
C GLY A 65 1.45 1.73 2.29
N ASN A 66 2.27 1.59 1.25
CA ASN A 66 2.06 0.61 0.17
C ASN A 66 2.64 -0.78 0.49
N SER A 67 3.31 -0.97 1.63
CA SER A 67 3.79 -2.30 2.03
C SER A 67 2.62 -3.26 2.24
N LEU A 68 2.82 -4.56 1.97
CA LEU A 68 1.78 -5.57 2.16
C LEU A 68 1.26 -5.59 3.61
N LEU A 69 2.17 -5.44 4.57
CA LEU A 69 1.84 -5.43 5.99
C LEU A 69 0.97 -4.21 6.34
N SER A 70 1.33 -3.02 5.85
CA SER A 70 0.56 -1.80 6.10
C SER A 70 -0.81 -1.85 5.41
N MET A 71 -0.89 -2.29 4.16
CA MET A 71 -2.18 -2.40 3.43
C MET A 71 -3.13 -3.43 4.06
N ARG A 72 -2.61 -4.53 4.60
CA ARG A 72 -3.46 -5.62 5.15
C ARG A 72 -3.76 -5.49 6.63
N SER A 73 -2.94 -4.76 7.39
CA SER A 73 -3.05 -4.74 8.86
C SER A 73 -2.88 -3.36 9.50
N ASN A 74 -2.75 -2.29 8.70
CA ASN A 74 -2.44 -0.93 9.18
C ASN A 74 -1.19 -0.87 10.08
N ASN A 75 -0.27 -1.83 9.92
CA ASN A 75 0.99 -1.88 10.65
C ASN A 75 2.09 -1.24 9.79
N HIS A 76 2.33 0.04 10.04
CA HIS A 76 3.29 0.86 9.29
C HIS A 76 4.74 0.70 9.76
N PHE A 77 4.95 0.16 10.96
CA PHE A 77 6.25 0.12 11.61
C PHE A 77 6.76 -1.31 11.86
N GLY A 78 6.09 -2.31 11.29
CA GLY A 78 6.49 -3.71 11.47
C GLY A 78 6.41 -4.21 12.92
N ILE A 79 5.55 -3.61 13.76
CA ILE A 79 5.47 -3.95 15.19
C ILE A 79 5.03 -5.41 15.32
N LYS A 80 5.90 -6.22 15.93
CA LYS A 80 5.66 -7.65 16.12
C LYS A 80 4.71 -7.87 17.30
N CYS A 81 3.76 -8.78 17.14
CA CYS A 81 2.89 -9.23 18.23
C CYS A 81 3.73 -9.97 19.28
N LYS A 82 3.81 -9.44 20.50
CA LYS A 82 4.45 -10.10 21.65
C LYS A 82 3.44 -10.93 22.45
N ARG A 83 3.88 -11.56 23.53
CA ARG A 83 3.06 -12.50 24.35
C ARG A 83 1.80 -11.85 24.94
N ASP A 84 1.87 -10.56 25.21
CA ASP A 84 0.82 -9.73 25.79
C ASP A 84 -0.16 -9.15 24.75
N TRP A 85 0.09 -9.36 23.45
CA TRP A 85 -0.83 -8.90 22.41
C TRP A 85 -2.06 -9.81 22.29
N THR A 86 -3.22 -9.25 22.65
CA THR A 86 -4.52 -9.93 22.63
C THR A 86 -5.41 -9.55 21.44
N GLY A 87 -4.98 -8.60 20.60
CA GLY A 87 -5.71 -8.16 19.42
C GLY A 87 -5.51 -9.06 18.18
N GLU A 88 -5.99 -8.57 17.04
CA GLU A 88 -5.84 -9.24 15.74
C GLU A 88 -4.36 -9.44 15.37
N LYS A 89 -4.07 -10.52 14.66
CA LYS A 89 -2.70 -10.92 14.28
C LYS A 89 -2.64 -11.23 12.80
N VAL A 90 -1.52 -10.89 12.18
CA VAL A 90 -1.17 -11.30 10.82
C VAL A 90 0.16 -12.05 10.88
N TYR A 91 0.22 -13.18 10.17
CA TYR A 91 1.44 -13.97 10.04
C TYR A 91 2.05 -13.73 8.67
N HIS A 92 3.37 -13.63 8.63
CA HIS A 92 4.14 -13.47 7.41
C HIS A 92 5.43 -14.25 7.60
N ASP A 93 5.68 -15.16 6.68
CA ASP A 93 6.94 -15.88 6.59
C ASP A 93 7.86 -15.06 5.66
N ASP A 94 9.00 -14.66 6.19
CA ASP A 94 10.07 -13.93 5.50
C ASP A 94 11.09 -14.86 4.82
#